data_AF-A0A9Y4JW29-F1
#
_entry.id   AF-A0A9Y4JW29-F1
#
_cell.length_a   1.000
_cell.length_b   1.000
_cell.length_c   1.000
_cell.angle_alpha   90.00
_cell.angle_beta   90.00
_cell.angle_gamma   90.00
#
_symmetry.space_group_name_H-M   'P 1'
#
loop_
_entity.id
_entity.type
_entity.pdbx_description
1 polymer ?
#
loop_
_entity_poly.entity_id
_entity_poly.type
_entity_poly.pdbx_seq_one_letter_code
_entity_poly.pdbx_strand_id
1 'polypeptide(L)'
;MAASSYTCIQDGATEKDRLLSASYGSRDLLGDGSSRPSGLVGSEFHRQQEEEEEEALRRKLKYFFMSPCDKYHAKGRKPFKLGLQLLKIIIVTVQLVLFGLSNQMVVTFKEENTAAFRHLFLKGYQDNAPQAVHTQMELYSHVYFAVEQYLALPQISLGRYAYVLDPGMNGSALLLCQRFYSRATIDPVNDTFDIDPHVNTTCVGLNPLTDGSVPGNGDYKNFTLEFYKLINVTIDFKLKAINIQTIINNEIPDCYTFAITIVMDNRAHSGKVKISLQNEASIKECKDPNVSGHAESYAREFFDVLVATVCLLSLLLCGRSIVRGVLLQHVRLLCFT
;
A
#
# COMPACT_ATOMS: atom_id res chain seq x y z
N MET A 1 20.29 -6.91 -26.46
CA MET A 1 20.26 -6.84 -27.93
C MET A 1 18.97 -7.50 -28.42
N ALA A 2 18.08 -6.71 -29.01
CA ALA A 2 17.09 -7.09 -30.03
C ALA A 2 16.11 -5.93 -30.15
N ALA A 3 16.40 -5.01 -31.07
CA ALA A 3 15.49 -3.96 -31.47
C ALA A 3 14.34 -4.58 -32.29
N SER A 4 13.11 -4.17 -32.05
CA SER A 4 12.00 -4.44 -32.97
C SER A 4 11.38 -3.13 -33.39
N SER A 5 11.79 -2.72 -34.59
CA SER A 5 11.29 -1.60 -35.36
C SER A 5 9.88 -1.93 -35.85
N TYR A 6 8.87 -1.16 -35.46
CA TYR A 6 7.55 -1.24 -36.11
C TYR A 6 7.46 -0.18 -37.21
N THR A 7 7.65 -0.65 -38.44
CA THR A 7 7.43 0.05 -39.70
C THR A 7 5.93 0.24 -39.95
N CYS A 8 5.52 1.45 -40.33
CA CYS A 8 4.20 1.71 -40.88
C CYS A 8 4.06 1.03 -42.26
N ILE A 9 3.11 0.11 -42.39
CA ILE A 9 2.71 -0.45 -43.67
C ILE A 9 1.89 0.60 -44.43
N GLN A 10 2.34 0.94 -45.64
CA GLN A 10 1.54 1.60 -46.66
C GLN A 10 0.51 0.60 -47.18
N ASP A 11 -0.78 0.86 -46.94
CA ASP A 11 -1.84 0.30 -47.76
C ASP A 11 -2.70 1.46 -48.26
N GLY A 12 -2.43 1.85 -49.49
CA GLY A 12 -2.88 3.10 -50.08
C GLY A 12 -3.16 2.91 -51.55
N ALA A 13 -4.14 2.08 -51.88
CA ALA A 13 -4.81 2.07 -53.19
C ALA A 13 -5.96 1.06 -53.17
N THR A 14 -7.13 1.39 -52.62
CA THR A 14 -8.40 0.69 -52.97
C THR A 14 -9.67 1.36 -52.44
N GLU A 15 -9.59 2.29 -51.49
CA GLU A 15 -10.80 2.96 -50.95
C GLU A 15 -10.99 4.41 -51.42
N LYS A 16 -10.19 4.88 -52.37
CA LYS A 16 -10.33 6.22 -52.98
C LYS A 16 -11.24 6.28 -54.21
N ASP A 17 -11.51 5.14 -54.86
CA ASP A 17 -12.30 5.13 -56.11
C ASP A 17 -13.81 4.85 -55.93
N ARG A 18 -14.27 4.52 -54.71
CA ARG A 18 -15.70 4.22 -54.46
C ARG A 18 -16.54 5.41 -53.98
N LEU A 19 -15.94 6.58 -53.74
CA LEU A 19 -16.64 7.77 -53.24
C LEU A 19 -16.84 8.88 -54.29
N LEU A 20 -16.39 8.70 -55.53
CA LEU A 20 -16.52 9.68 -56.62
C LEU A 20 -17.59 9.33 -57.67
N SER A 21 -18.41 8.29 -57.45
CA SER A 21 -19.36 7.80 -58.47
C SER A 21 -20.84 7.91 -58.07
N ALA A 22 -21.20 8.94 -57.30
CA ALA A 22 -22.60 9.24 -57.00
C ALA A 22 -22.89 10.72 -57.34
N SER A 23 -22.85 11.05 -58.62
CA SER A 23 -23.42 12.31 -59.14
C SER A 23 -23.78 12.15 -60.62
N TYR A 24 -24.98 12.62 -60.96
CA TYR A 24 -25.62 12.75 -62.28
C TYR A 24 -26.23 11.50 -62.95
N GLY A 25 -27.45 11.16 -62.51
CA GLY A 25 -28.44 10.53 -63.37
C GLY A 25 -29.20 11.58 -64.19
N SER A 26 -28.83 11.75 -65.46
CA SER A 26 -29.57 12.54 -66.44
C SER A 26 -30.86 11.79 -66.83
N ARG A 27 -32.03 12.38 -66.61
CA ARG A 27 -33.30 11.95 -67.22
C ARG A 27 -33.73 13.02 -68.22
N ASP A 28 -33.43 12.79 -69.49
CA ASP A 28 -34.11 13.46 -70.59
C ASP A 28 -35.53 12.91 -70.74
N LEU A 29 -36.54 13.78 -70.71
CA LEU A 29 -37.85 13.55 -71.32
C LEU A 29 -38.54 14.91 -71.53
N LEU A 30 -38.70 15.27 -72.80
CA LEU A 30 -39.48 16.41 -73.29
C LEU A 30 -40.98 16.21 -73.00
N GLY A 31 -41.68 17.28 -72.63
CA GLY A 31 -43.15 17.31 -72.72
C GLY A 31 -43.88 18.33 -71.84
N ASP A 32 -44.02 19.54 -72.38
CA ASP A 32 -45.17 20.48 -72.30
C ASP A 32 -45.64 21.10 -70.94
N GLY A 33 -46.14 22.33 -71.05
CA GLY A 33 -46.28 23.32 -69.97
C GLY A 33 -47.53 23.24 -69.08
N SER A 34 -47.45 23.89 -67.91
CA SER A 34 -48.51 24.69 -67.26
C SER A 34 -48.03 25.21 -65.89
N SER A 35 -48.71 26.25 -65.40
CA SER A 35 -48.35 27.24 -64.38
C SER A 35 -48.66 26.90 -62.91
N ARG A 36 -47.74 27.32 -62.00
CA ARG A 36 -47.88 27.64 -60.53
C ARG A 36 -48.27 26.47 -59.57
N PRO A 37 -48.05 26.55 -58.22
CA PRO A 37 -47.73 27.72 -57.38
C PRO A 37 -46.54 27.56 -56.38
N SER A 38 -46.15 28.70 -55.79
CA SER A 38 -45.03 28.96 -54.86
C SER A 38 -45.11 28.31 -53.46
N GLY A 39 -45.70 27.10 -53.32
CA GLY A 39 -45.84 26.39 -52.05
C GLY A 39 -44.78 25.31 -51.77
N LEU A 40 -44.10 24.80 -52.79
CA LEU A 40 -43.16 23.66 -52.68
C LEU A 40 -41.74 24.04 -52.26
N VAL A 41 -41.35 25.31 -52.48
CA VAL A 41 -39.98 25.78 -52.21
C VAL A 41 -39.64 25.70 -50.72
N GLY A 42 -40.61 25.92 -49.82
CA GLY A 42 -40.38 25.80 -48.37
C GLY A 42 -40.20 24.35 -47.87
N SER A 43 -40.83 23.38 -48.54
CA SER A 43 -40.77 21.96 -48.15
C SER A 43 -39.53 21.25 -48.70
N GLU A 44 -39.06 21.63 -49.89
CA GLU A 44 -37.81 21.12 -50.45
C GLU A 44 -36.59 21.70 -49.73
N PHE A 45 -36.64 22.98 -49.33
CA PHE A 45 -35.59 23.61 -48.53
C PHE A 45 -35.45 22.95 -47.15
N HIS A 46 -36.56 22.64 -46.49
CA HIS A 46 -36.55 21.91 -45.21
C HIS A 46 -35.98 20.49 -45.34
N ARG A 47 -36.34 19.76 -46.41
CA ARG A 47 -35.86 18.40 -46.64
C ARG A 47 -34.38 18.36 -47.02
N GLN A 48 -33.91 19.31 -47.81
CA GLN A 48 -32.49 19.47 -48.12
C GLN A 48 -31.68 19.85 -46.87
N GLN A 49 -32.25 20.69 -46.00
CA GLN A 49 -31.61 21.10 -44.76
C GLN A 49 -31.51 19.94 -43.75
N GLU A 50 -32.53 19.08 -43.67
CA GLU A 50 -32.50 17.85 -42.87
C GLU A 50 -31.47 16.82 -43.39
N GLU A 51 -31.39 16.61 -44.71
CA GLU A 51 -30.40 15.72 -45.33
C GLU A 51 -28.95 16.22 -45.10
N GLU A 52 -28.73 17.53 -45.18
CA GLU A 52 -27.42 18.15 -44.93
C GLU A 52 -27.01 18.03 -43.45
N GLU A 53 -27.97 18.13 -42.52
CA GLU A 53 -27.75 17.92 -41.09
C GLU A 53 -27.43 16.45 -40.75
N GLU A 54 -28.11 15.49 -41.37
CA GLU A 54 -27.85 14.05 -41.16
C GLU A 54 -26.46 13.65 -41.67
N GLU A 55 -26.06 14.16 -42.83
CA GLU A 55 -24.70 13.96 -43.36
C GLU A 55 -23.63 14.59 -42.47
N ALA A 56 -23.87 15.79 -41.95
CA ALA A 56 -22.98 16.44 -40.99
C ALA A 56 -22.85 15.62 -39.69
N LEU A 57 -23.94 15.01 -39.24
CA LEU A 57 -23.97 14.12 -38.08
C LEU A 57 -23.17 12.83 -38.34
N ARG A 58 -23.38 12.17 -39.48
CA ARG A 58 -22.62 10.97 -39.90
C ARG A 58 -21.12 11.25 -39.97
N ARG A 59 -20.71 12.38 -40.53
CA ARG A 59 -19.29 12.79 -40.60
C ARG A 59 -18.71 13.03 -39.20
N LYS A 60 -19.46 13.65 -38.29
CA LYS A 60 -19.05 13.84 -36.88
C LYS A 60 -18.93 12.50 -36.13
N LEU A 61 -19.84 11.56 -36.40
CA LEU A 61 -19.84 10.24 -35.77
C LEU A 61 -18.66 9.38 -36.26
N LYS A 62 -18.43 9.32 -37.58
CA LYS A 62 -17.28 8.63 -38.18
C LYS A 62 -15.97 9.22 -37.66
N TYR A 63 -15.88 10.54 -37.59
CA TYR A 63 -14.73 11.21 -36.98
C TYR A 63 -14.61 10.89 -35.48
N PHE A 64 -15.68 10.73 -34.71
CA PHE A 64 -15.57 10.37 -33.29
C PHE A 64 -14.99 8.97 -33.07
N PHE A 65 -15.38 7.99 -33.88
CA PHE A 65 -14.92 6.60 -33.78
C PHE A 65 -13.59 6.28 -34.49
N MET A 66 -13.06 7.17 -35.34
CA MET A 66 -11.73 6.99 -35.93
C MET A 66 -10.61 6.92 -34.88
N SER A 67 -9.56 6.14 -35.17
CA SER A 67 -8.40 6.02 -34.31
C SER A 67 -7.67 7.38 -34.17
N PRO A 68 -6.95 7.63 -33.07
CA PRO A 68 -6.22 8.89 -32.87
C PRO A 68 -5.18 9.17 -33.96
N CYS A 69 -4.56 8.14 -34.52
CA CYS A 69 -3.60 8.24 -35.62
C CYS A 69 -4.30 8.65 -36.92
N ASP A 70 -5.46 8.06 -37.22
CA ASP A 70 -6.24 8.42 -38.40
C ASP A 70 -6.81 9.84 -38.30
N LYS A 71 -7.18 10.30 -37.09
CA LYS A 71 -7.59 11.68 -36.82
C LYS A 71 -6.46 12.68 -37.05
N TYR A 72 -5.22 12.29 -36.76
CA TYR A 72 -4.05 13.11 -37.03
C TYR A 72 -3.78 13.18 -38.53
N HIS A 73 -3.83 12.04 -39.24
CA HIS A 73 -3.63 11.98 -40.68
C HIS A 73 -4.73 12.73 -41.48
N ALA A 74 -5.99 12.67 -41.01
CA ALA A 74 -7.13 13.29 -41.69
C ALA A 74 -7.29 14.81 -41.45
N LYS A 75 -6.79 15.35 -40.33
CA LYS A 75 -7.01 16.76 -39.95
C LYS A 75 -5.78 17.49 -39.38
N GLY A 76 -4.62 16.85 -39.32
CA GLY A 76 -3.38 17.42 -38.78
C GLY A 76 -3.40 17.72 -37.27
N ARG A 77 -4.41 17.25 -36.53
CA ARG A 77 -4.58 17.59 -35.11
C ARG A 77 -3.64 16.76 -34.23
N LYS A 78 -2.55 17.36 -33.77
CA LYS A 78 -1.54 16.69 -32.90
C LYS A 78 -2.22 15.90 -31.76
N PRO A 79 -1.89 14.60 -31.57
CA PRO A 79 -2.57 13.71 -30.64
C PRO A 79 -2.11 13.91 -29.19
N PHE A 80 -2.24 15.13 -28.65
CA PHE A 80 -1.84 15.47 -27.29
C PHE A 80 -2.44 14.56 -26.22
N LYS A 81 -3.66 14.03 -26.45
CA LYS A 81 -4.30 13.07 -25.54
C LYS A 81 -3.54 11.75 -25.43
N LEU A 82 -3.00 11.25 -26.54
CA LEU A 82 -2.22 10.01 -26.57
C LEU A 82 -0.84 10.20 -25.93
N GLY A 83 -0.16 11.31 -26.29
CA GLY A 83 1.14 11.65 -25.70
C GLY A 83 1.07 11.86 -24.19
N LEU A 84 0.03 12.55 -23.70
CA LEU A 84 -0.16 12.78 -22.26
C LEU A 84 -0.52 11.49 -21.51
N GLN A 85 -1.21 10.54 -22.14
CA GLN A 85 -1.44 9.22 -21.54
C GLN A 85 -0.16 8.38 -21.45
N LEU A 86 0.68 8.39 -22.49
CA LEU A 86 1.97 7.69 -22.46
C LEU A 86 2.91 8.30 -21.42
N LEU A 87 2.99 9.63 -21.37
CA LEU A 87 3.77 10.36 -20.36
C LEU A 87 3.29 10.04 -18.94
N LYS A 88 1.96 10.00 -18.72
CA LYS A 88 1.38 9.61 -17.43
C LYS A 88 1.84 8.22 -16.99
N ILE A 89 1.83 7.24 -17.90
CA ILE A 89 2.27 5.87 -17.58
C ILE A 89 3.72 5.88 -17.10
N ILE A 90 4.61 6.54 -17.83
CA ILE A 90 6.04 6.62 -17.47
C ILE A 90 6.22 7.29 -16.09
N ILE A 91 5.63 8.47 -15.89
CA ILE A 91 5.77 9.24 -14.65
C ILE A 91 5.23 8.46 -13.44
N VAL A 92 4.04 7.87 -13.55
CA VAL A 92 3.43 7.07 -12.47
C VAL A 92 4.26 5.82 -12.18
N THR A 93 4.82 5.18 -13.21
CA THR A 93 5.66 3.99 -13.03
C THR A 93 6.92 4.33 -12.25
N VAL A 94 7.57 5.45 -12.59
CA VAL A 94 8.74 5.94 -11.85
C VAL A 94 8.39 6.27 -10.40
N GLN A 95 7.23 6.93 -10.15
CA GLN A 95 6.77 7.23 -8.79
C GLN A 95 6.61 5.95 -7.96
N LEU A 96 5.98 4.94 -8.55
CA LEU A 96 5.72 3.68 -7.88
C LEU A 96 7.02 2.94 -7.53
N VAL A 97 8.01 2.95 -8.44
CA VAL A 97 9.33 2.35 -8.17
C VAL A 97 10.06 3.08 -7.04
N LEU A 98 10.10 4.42 -7.07
CA LEU A 98 10.74 5.22 -6.03
C LEU A 98 10.09 5.00 -4.66
N PHE A 99 8.76 4.97 -4.61
CA PHE A 99 8.00 4.66 -3.40
C PHE A 99 8.25 3.22 -2.92
N GLY A 100 8.32 2.27 -3.84
CA GLY A 100 8.61 0.86 -3.54
C GLY A 100 9.98 0.67 -2.90
N LEU A 101 11.01 1.34 -3.40
CA LEU A 101 12.37 1.28 -2.83
C LEU A 101 12.44 1.84 -1.41
N SER A 102 11.76 2.97 -1.15
CA SER A 102 11.71 3.57 0.19
C SER A 102 10.97 2.66 1.19
N ASN A 103 9.80 2.14 0.81
CA ASN A 103 9.05 1.20 1.67
C ASN A 103 9.80 -0.11 1.90
N GLN A 104 10.48 -0.63 0.88
CA GLN A 104 11.27 -1.84 1.02
C GLN A 104 12.35 -1.64 2.10
N MET A 105 13.04 -0.51 2.12
CA MET A 105 14.05 -0.23 3.15
C MET A 105 13.46 -0.22 4.57
N VAL A 106 12.30 0.40 4.76
CA VAL A 106 11.59 0.44 6.06
C VAL A 106 11.21 -0.97 6.51
N VAL A 107 10.68 -1.79 5.61
CA VAL A 107 10.30 -3.18 5.89
C VAL A 107 11.53 -4.02 6.21
N THR A 108 12.59 -3.94 5.41
CA THR A 108 13.85 -4.66 5.66
C THR A 108 14.44 -4.28 7.01
N PHE A 109 14.49 -2.98 7.35
CA PHE A 109 14.98 -2.56 8.66
C PHE A 109 14.15 -3.16 9.80
N LYS A 110 12.82 -3.16 9.69
CA LYS A 110 11.93 -3.79 10.69
C LYS A 110 12.17 -5.30 10.80
N GLU A 111 12.30 -6.00 9.67
CA GLU A 111 12.48 -7.45 9.62
C GLU A 111 13.83 -7.88 10.20
N GLU A 112 14.91 -7.21 9.79
CA GLU A 112 16.28 -7.47 10.29
C GLU A 112 16.39 -7.23 11.80
N ASN A 113 15.81 -6.13 12.31
CA ASN A 113 15.77 -5.90 13.76
C ASN A 113 14.93 -6.96 14.48
N THR A 114 13.80 -7.38 13.89
CA THR A 114 12.96 -8.45 14.47
C THR A 114 13.71 -9.78 14.52
N ALA A 115 14.47 -10.12 13.48
CA ALA A 115 15.34 -11.30 13.47
C ALA A 115 16.41 -11.19 14.56
N ALA A 116 17.10 -10.05 14.66
CA ALA A 116 18.07 -9.80 15.72
C ALA A 116 17.48 -9.95 17.13
N PHE A 117 16.27 -9.44 17.38
CA PHE A 117 15.59 -9.58 18.67
C PHE A 117 15.25 -11.04 18.99
N ARG A 118 14.87 -11.86 18.00
CA ARG A 118 14.66 -13.30 18.22
C ARG A 118 15.94 -13.97 18.68
N HIS A 119 17.06 -13.71 18.01
CA HIS A 119 18.36 -14.27 18.38
C HIS A 119 18.90 -13.74 19.73
N LEU A 120 18.58 -12.49 20.09
CA LEU A 120 19.02 -11.91 21.36
C LEU A 120 18.21 -12.39 22.57
N PHE A 121 16.87 -12.47 22.45
CA PHE A 121 15.99 -12.69 23.60
C PHE A 121 15.43 -14.10 23.70
N LEU A 122 15.40 -14.88 22.62
CA LEU A 122 14.91 -16.26 22.65
C LEU A 122 16.08 -17.23 22.80
N LYS A 123 16.15 -17.90 23.95
CA LYS A 123 17.19 -18.89 24.25
C LYS A 123 17.18 -20.03 23.22
N GLY A 124 18.31 -20.24 22.54
CA GLY A 124 18.48 -21.36 21.59
C GLY A 124 17.59 -21.27 20.34
N TYR A 125 17.24 -20.05 19.92
CA TYR A 125 16.40 -19.83 18.74
C TYR A 125 17.04 -20.35 17.44
N GLN A 126 16.20 -20.88 16.54
CA GLN A 126 16.57 -21.31 15.20
C GLN A 126 15.55 -20.79 14.19
N ASP A 127 16.02 -20.22 13.06
CA ASP A 127 15.19 -19.46 12.13
C ASP A 127 14.04 -20.24 11.48
N ASN A 128 14.16 -21.57 11.38
CA ASN A 128 13.20 -22.43 10.67
C ASN A 128 12.49 -23.44 11.58
N ALA A 129 12.54 -23.26 12.90
CA ALA A 129 11.93 -24.21 13.85
C ALA A 129 10.92 -23.51 14.78
N PRO A 130 9.75 -24.10 15.02
CA PRO A 130 8.82 -23.57 16.01
C PRO A 130 9.40 -23.74 17.41
N GLN A 131 9.60 -22.63 18.13
CA GLN A 131 10.10 -22.67 19.50
C GLN A 131 9.01 -23.14 20.46
N ALA A 132 9.30 -24.20 21.21
CA ALA A 132 8.44 -24.67 22.28
C ALA A 132 9.28 -25.28 23.41
N VAL A 133 8.71 -25.26 24.61
CA VAL A 133 9.28 -25.91 25.79
C VAL A 133 8.29 -26.92 26.36
N HIS A 134 8.83 -27.93 27.04
CA HIS A 134 8.07 -29.08 27.52
C HIS A 134 8.17 -29.29 29.03
N THR A 135 9.12 -28.63 29.68
CA THR A 135 9.31 -28.71 31.13
C THR A 135 9.13 -27.36 31.81
N GLN A 136 8.71 -27.38 33.08
CA GLN A 136 8.56 -26.15 33.88
C GLN A 136 9.91 -25.42 34.07
N MET A 137 10.98 -26.20 34.28
CA MET A 137 12.34 -25.66 34.45
C MET A 137 12.85 -24.97 33.18
N GLU A 138 12.58 -25.54 32.01
CA GLU A 138 12.90 -24.87 30.74
C GLU A 138 12.12 -23.56 30.60
N LEU A 139 10.82 -23.54 30.90
CA LEU A 139 10.03 -22.31 30.79
C LEU A 139 10.61 -21.20 31.66
N TYR A 140 10.94 -21.49 32.93
CA TYR A 140 11.63 -20.54 33.79
C TYR A 140 12.97 -20.09 33.22
N SER A 141 13.78 -21.02 32.71
CA SER A 141 15.07 -20.67 32.12
C SER A 141 14.94 -19.76 30.91
N HIS A 142 13.90 -19.90 30.09
CA HIS A 142 13.62 -19.01 28.96
C HIS A 142 13.17 -17.61 29.42
N VAL A 143 12.34 -17.53 30.46
CA VAL A 143 11.96 -16.24 31.08
C VAL A 143 13.19 -15.51 31.61
N TYR A 144 14.00 -16.18 32.42
CA TYR A 144 15.19 -15.57 33.02
C TYR A 144 16.21 -15.15 31.95
N PHE A 145 16.44 -15.99 30.95
CA PHE A 145 17.34 -15.64 29.85
C PHE A 145 16.88 -14.36 29.13
N ALA A 146 15.60 -14.24 28.79
CA ALA A 146 15.08 -13.05 28.11
C ALA A 146 15.25 -11.78 28.97
N VAL A 147 15.00 -11.87 30.27
CA VAL A 147 15.17 -10.74 31.21
C VAL A 147 16.64 -10.36 31.37
N GLU A 148 17.54 -11.33 31.54
CA GLU A 148 18.98 -11.08 31.68
C GLU A 148 19.57 -10.45 30.41
N GLN A 149 19.18 -10.97 29.24
CA GLN A 149 19.58 -10.42 27.94
C GLN A 149 19.04 -9.00 27.72
N TYR A 150 17.82 -8.72 28.18
CA TYR A 150 17.29 -7.36 28.18
C TYR A 150 18.13 -6.42 29.04
N LEU A 151 18.48 -6.81 30.27
CA LEU A 151 19.27 -5.97 31.17
C LEU A 151 20.71 -5.75 30.65
N ALA A 152 21.30 -6.75 30.00
CA ALA A 152 22.64 -6.71 29.43
C ALA A 152 22.70 -6.17 27.99
N LEU A 153 21.56 -5.71 27.43
CA LEU A 153 21.43 -5.35 26.02
C LEU A 153 22.52 -4.40 25.50
N PRO A 154 22.89 -3.30 26.21
CA PRO A 154 23.88 -2.34 25.72
C PRO A 154 25.28 -2.91 25.59
N GLN A 155 25.60 -4.00 26.31
CA GLN A 155 26.91 -4.65 26.25
C GLN A 155 26.97 -5.77 25.22
N ILE A 156 25.84 -6.42 24.91
CA ILE A 156 25.81 -7.62 24.05
C ILE A 156 25.34 -7.33 22.60
N SER A 157 24.55 -6.28 22.38
CA SER A 157 23.95 -6.04 21.08
C SER A 157 24.89 -5.31 20.11
N LEU A 158 24.89 -5.73 18.84
CA LEU A 158 25.58 -5.00 17.76
C LEU A 158 24.84 -3.70 17.38
N GLY A 159 23.51 -3.68 17.55
CA GLY A 159 22.69 -2.49 17.34
C GLY A 159 22.74 -1.55 18.53
N ARG A 160 22.50 -0.26 18.31
CA ARG A 160 22.39 0.73 19.37
C ARG A 160 20.92 0.93 19.75
N TYR A 161 20.54 0.36 20.89
CA TYR A 161 19.18 0.44 21.41
C TYR A 161 19.11 1.30 22.67
N ALA A 162 18.03 2.06 22.82
CA ALA A 162 17.73 2.81 24.03
C ALA A 162 16.43 2.30 24.66
N TYR A 163 16.43 2.16 25.99
CA TYR A 163 15.24 1.76 26.73
C TYR A 163 14.20 2.88 26.75
N VAL A 164 12.93 2.49 26.82
CA VAL A 164 11.81 3.42 26.97
C VAL A 164 11.07 3.09 28.24
N LEU A 165 11.01 4.04 29.17
CA LEU A 165 10.12 3.94 30.32
C LEU A 165 8.70 4.26 29.86
N ASP A 166 7.78 3.33 30.09
CA ASP A 166 6.38 3.51 29.71
C ASP A 166 5.54 3.84 30.95
N PRO A 167 4.93 5.04 31.03
CA PRO A 167 4.01 5.36 32.12
C PRO A 167 2.81 4.41 32.19
N GLY A 168 2.43 3.78 31.06
CA GLY A 168 1.40 2.73 31.01
C GLY A 168 1.81 1.40 31.62
N MET A 169 3.11 1.16 31.84
CA MET A 169 3.66 -0.03 32.52
C MET A 169 4.07 0.29 33.98
N ASN A 170 3.28 1.09 34.69
CA ASN A 170 3.60 1.55 36.04
C ASN A 170 4.98 2.25 36.14
N GLY A 171 5.42 2.92 35.07
CA GLY A 171 6.74 3.55 34.99
C GLY A 171 7.92 2.57 34.86
N SER A 172 7.64 1.31 34.50
CA SER A 172 8.66 0.29 34.24
C SER A 172 9.08 0.25 32.76
N ALA A 173 10.30 -0.17 32.48
CA ALA A 173 10.84 -0.30 31.13
C ALA A 173 10.61 -1.69 30.52
N LEU A 174 10.49 -2.71 31.37
CA LEU A 174 10.08 -4.07 31.03
C LEU A 174 8.99 -4.54 32.00
N LEU A 175 7.99 -5.25 31.47
CA LEU A 175 6.89 -5.81 32.24
C LEU A 175 6.79 -7.32 32.00
N LEU A 176 6.99 -8.12 33.05
CA LEU A 176 6.80 -9.56 33.04
C LEU A 176 5.42 -9.86 33.63
N CYS A 177 4.50 -10.38 32.82
CA CYS A 177 3.14 -10.70 33.24
C CYS A 177 2.85 -12.19 33.09
N GLN A 178 2.04 -12.74 34.01
CA GLN A 178 1.37 -14.02 33.83
C GLN A 178 -0.13 -13.80 33.82
N ARG A 179 -0.84 -14.48 32.90
CA ARG A 179 -2.30 -14.56 32.90
C ARG A 179 -2.72 -15.97 33.24
N PHE A 180 -3.67 -16.09 34.16
CA PHE A 180 -4.14 -17.38 34.66
C PHE A 180 -5.62 -17.33 35.02
N TYR A 181 -6.27 -18.49 35.05
CA TYR A 181 -7.66 -18.60 35.50
C TYR A 181 -7.75 -18.33 37.01
N SER A 182 -8.76 -17.57 37.44
CA SER A 182 -8.95 -17.15 38.85
C SER A 182 -8.97 -18.36 39.79
N ARG A 183 -9.72 -19.39 39.43
CA ARG A 183 -9.75 -20.69 40.12
C ARG A 183 -9.66 -21.80 39.07
N ALA A 184 -8.77 -22.75 39.27
CA ALA A 184 -8.77 -24.00 38.51
C ALA A 184 -8.30 -25.13 39.41
N THR A 185 -9.12 -26.17 39.54
CA THR A 185 -8.74 -27.45 40.12
C THR A 185 -8.97 -28.50 39.04
N ILE A 186 -7.90 -29.16 38.61
CA ILE A 186 -7.93 -30.18 37.57
C ILE A 186 -7.34 -31.43 38.19
N ASP A 187 -8.15 -32.48 38.33
CA ASP A 187 -7.73 -33.77 38.86
C ASP A 187 -7.97 -34.86 37.81
N PRO A 188 -6.95 -35.16 36.99
CA PRO A 188 -7.05 -36.21 35.98
C PRO A 188 -7.19 -37.62 36.56
N VAL A 189 -6.88 -37.84 37.84
CA VAL A 189 -7.00 -39.16 38.47
C VAL A 189 -8.47 -39.51 38.71
N ASN A 190 -9.25 -38.51 39.09
CA ASN A 190 -10.69 -38.63 39.37
C ASN A 190 -11.57 -38.19 38.20
N ASP A 191 -11.00 -37.83 37.05
CA ASP A 191 -11.71 -37.27 35.89
C ASP A 191 -12.58 -36.04 36.24
N THR A 192 -12.15 -35.23 37.22
CA THR A 192 -12.90 -34.04 37.68
C THR A 192 -12.14 -32.75 37.41
N PHE A 193 -12.90 -31.69 37.13
CA PHE A 193 -12.37 -30.34 37.00
C PHE A 193 -13.39 -29.30 37.47
N ASP A 194 -12.90 -28.21 38.06
CA ASP A 194 -13.67 -27.00 38.37
C ASP A 194 -12.82 -25.79 37.99
N ILE A 195 -13.28 -25.02 37.01
CA ILE A 195 -12.55 -23.89 36.42
C ILE A 195 -13.46 -22.68 36.37
N ASP A 196 -13.03 -21.59 37.01
CA ASP A 196 -13.58 -20.26 36.81
C ASP A 196 -12.85 -19.61 35.62
N PRO A 197 -13.55 -19.34 34.49
CA PRO A 197 -12.94 -18.77 33.30
C PRO A 197 -12.51 -17.30 33.48
N HIS A 198 -12.76 -16.67 34.63
CA HIS A 198 -12.29 -15.32 34.89
C HIS A 198 -10.75 -15.26 34.87
N VAL A 199 -10.19 -14.33 34.10
CA VAL A 199 -8.75 -14.22 33.89
C VAL A 199 -8.14 -13.18 34.82
N ASN A 200 -7.25 -13.62 35.70
CA ASN A 200 -6.43 -12.74 36.52
C ASN A 200 -5.07 -12.54 35.87
N THR A 201 -4.51 -11.34 36.02
CA THR A 201 -3.19 -10.97 35.49
C THR A 201 -2.33 -10.43 36.62
N THR A 202 -1.14 -11.00 36.78
CA THR A 202 -0.13 -10.53 37.75
C THR A 202 1.12 -10.14 37.00
N CYS A 203 1.62 -8.92 37.23
CA CYS A 203 2.79 -8.39 36.53
C CYS A 203 3.86 -7.88 37.50
N VAL A 204 5.12 -8.01 37.09
CA VAL A 204 6.30 -7.44 37.75
C VAL A 204 7.00 -6.51 36.77
N GLY A 205 7.22 -5.28 37.21
CA GLY A 205 7.95 -4.27 36.45
C GLY A 205 9.45 -4.30 36.77
N LEU A 206 10.28 -4.16 35.73
CA LEU A 206 11.73 -4.10 35.81
C LEU A 206 12.24 -2.85 35.11
N ASN A 207 13.24 -2.21 35.73
CA ASN A 207 13.92 -1.05 35.18
C ASN A 207 15.42 -1.33 35.05
N PRO A 208 16.02 -1.13 33.86
CA PRO A 208 17.46 -1.23 33.71
C PRO A 208 18.13 -0.12 34.52
N LEU A 209 19.27 -0.42 35.14
CA LEU A 209 20.09 0.59 35.81
C LEU A 209 20.59 1.57 34.74
N THR A 210 19.90 2.70 34.63
CA THR A 210 20.35 3.83 33.82
C THR A 210 21.06 4.79 34.77
N ASP A 211 22.15 5.43 34.33
CA ASP A 211 22.95 6.37 35.16
C ASP A 211 22.04 7.29 35.98
N GLY A 212 21.94 7.04 37.29
CA GLY A 212 21.17 7.84 38.26
C GLY A 212 19.84 7.28 38.77
N SER A 213 19.30 6.16 38.26
CA SER A 213 18.08 5.55 38.82
C SER A 213 18.39 4.49 39.88
N VAL A 214 17.83 4.63 41.08
CA VAL A 214 17.85 3.63 42.17
C VAL A 214 17.40 2.27 41.62
N PRO A 215 18.08 1.15 41.95
CA PRO A 215 17.69 -0.17 41.47
C PRO A 215 16.27 -0.47 41.95
N GLY A 216 15.31 -0.36 41.05
CA GLY A 216 14.02 -1.03 41.15
C GLY A 216 14.27 -2.51 40.91
N ASN A 217 14.97 -3.17 41.84
CA ASN A 217 15.15 -4.61 41.88
C ASN A 217 13.78 -5.23 42.22
N GLY A 218 12.86 -5.22 41.25
CA GLY A 218 11.76 -6.17 41.26
C GLY A 218 12.39 -7.54 41.28
N ASP A 219 12.18 -8.30 42.35
CA ASP A 219 12.78 -9.62 42.53
C ASP A 219 12.10 -10.62 41.59
N TYR A 220 12.38 -10.50 40.28
CA TYR A 220 11.81 -11.35 39.24
C TYR A 220 12.16 -12.82 39.45
N LYS A 221 13.18 -13.10 40.27
CA LYS A 221 13.55 -14.45 40.71
C LYS A 221 12.53 -15.08 41.66
N ASN A 222 11.70 -14.27 42.32
CA ASN A 222 10.59 -14.73 43.15
C ASN A 222 9.27 -14.87 42.38
N PHE A 223 9.28 -14.66 41.06
CA PHE A 223 8.09 -14.75 40.24
C PHE A 223 7.68 -16.21 40.04
N THR A 224 6.69 -16.67 40.81
CA THR A 224 6.20 -18.06 40.75
C THR A 224 5.06 -18.17 39.73
N LEU A 225 5.25 -19.07 38.75
CA LEU A 225 4.29 -19.38 37.71
C LEU A 225 3.29 -20.45 38.16
N GLU A 226 2.02 -20.19 37.94
CA GLU A 226 0.90 -21.04 38.35
C GLU A 226 0.49 -22.02 37.24
N PHE A 227 1.38 -22.97 36.88
CA PHE A 227 1.26 -23.80 35.67
C PHE A 227 -0.09 -24.48 35.44
N TYR A 228 -0.75 -25.00 36.48
CA TYR A 228 -2.03 -25.71 36.35
C TYR A 228 -3.19 -24.80 35.89
N LYS A 229 -3.10 -23.50 36.18
CA LYS A 229 -4.08 -22.47 35.79
C LYS A 229 -3.52 -21.44 34.81
N LEU A 230 -2.27 -21.59 34.37
CA LEU A 230 -1.54 -20.63 33.54
C LEU A 230 -2.03 -20.65 32.08
N ILE A 231 -2.49 -19.50 31.59
CA ILE A 231 -2.91 -19.30 30.21
C ILE A 231 -1.71 -18.92 29.35
N ASN A 232 -0.96 -17.88 29.76
CA ASN A 232 0.26 -17.46 29.09
C ASN A 232 1.14 -16.59 30.01
N VAL A 233 2.41 -16.48 29.63
CA VAL A 233 3.37 -15.51 30.19
C VAL A 233 3.77 -14.54 29.09
N THR A 234 3.80 -13.24 29.38
CA THR A 234 4.27 -12.20 28.47
C THR A 234 5.42 -11.42 29.06
N ILE A 235 6.39 -11.08 28.23
CA ILE A 235 7.46 -10.14 28.55
C ILE A 235 7.34 -8.99 27.55
N ASP A 236 6.92 -7.84 28.04
CA ASP A 236 6.58 -6.67 27.24
C ASP A 236 7.59 -5.54 27.52
N PHE A 237 8.24 -5.01 26.50
CA PHE A 237 9.16 -3.89 26.62
C PHE A 237 9.29 -3.10 25.32
N LYS A 238 9.80 -1.87 25.43
CA LYS A 238 10.00 -0.97 24.29
C LYS A 238 11.46 -0.58 24.14
N LEU A 239 11.95 -0.64 22.90
CA LEU A 239 13.30 -0.23 22.52
C LEU A 239 13.25 0.82 21.41
N LYS A 240 14.09 1.85 21.54
CA LYS A 240 14.31 2.84 20.48
C LYS A 240 15.58 2.52 19.70
N ALA A 241 15.51 2.69 18.39
CA ALA A 241 16.65 2.62 17.49
C ALA A 241 16.56 3.74 16.45
N ILE A 242 17.69 4.06 15.82
CA ILE A 242 17.76 5.04 14.72
C ILE A 242 18.15 4.28 13.46
N ASN A 243 17.39 4.43 12.38
CA ASN A 243 17.71 3.81 11.11
C ASN A 243 18.74 4.66 10.36
N ILE A 244 20.03 4.40 10.58
CA ILE A 244 21.13 5.12 9.92
C ILE A 244 21.30 4.76 8.44
N GLN A 245 20.67 3.68 7.96
CA GLN A 245 20.80 3.24 6.56
C GLN A 245 20.20 4.25 5.58
N THR A 246 19.19 5.02 6.01
CA THR A 246 18.53 6.04 5.18
C THR A 246 19.49 7.15 4.74
N ILE A 247 20.56 7.41 5.49
CA ILE A 247 21.58 8.42 5.15
C ILE A 247 22.25 8.09 3.80
N ILE A 248 22.41 6.81 3.47
CA ILE A 248 22.97 6.35 2.19
C ILE A 248 22.12 6.82 1.00
N ASN A 249 20.82 6.98 1.21
CA ASN A 249 19.86 7.40 0.19
C ASN A 249 19.55 8.91 0.24
N ASN A 250 20.38 9.69 0.94
CA ASN A 250 20.14 11.12 1.18
C ASN A 250 18.75 11.38 1.80
N GLU A 251 18.34 10.52 2.73
CA GLU A 251 17.15 10.68 3.55
C GLU A 251 17.54 10.91 5.00
N ILE A 252 16.81 11.78 5.70
CA ILE A 252 16.99 12.02 7.12
C ILE A 252 16.59 10.73 7.87
N PRO A 253 17.40 10.25 8.83
CA PRO A 253 17.08 9.04 9.58
C PRO A 253 15.88 9.22 10.49
N ASP A 254 14.95 8.27 10.40
CA ASP A 254 13.82 8.16 11.30
C ASP A 254 14.17 7.46 12.61
N CYS A 255 13.46 7.84 13.67
CA CYS A 255 13.54 7.25 14.99
C CYS A 255 12.47 6.16 15.11
N TYR A 256 12.90 4.92 15.26
CA TYR A 256 12.03 3.76 15.43
C TYR A 256 11.84 3.48 16.91
N THR A 257 10.60 3.22 17.31
CA THR A 257 10.28 2.61 18.61
C THR A 257 9.66 1.24 18.35
N PHE A 258 10.40 0.20 18.70
CA PHE A 258 9.98 -1.18 18.67
C PHE A 258 9.27 -1.54 19.98
N ALA A 259 8.04 -2.04 19.90
CA ALA A 259 7.33 -2.66 20.99
C ALA A 259 7.47 -4.18 20.84
N ILE A 260 8.28 -4.78 21.69
CA ILE A 260 8.58 -6.21 21.67
C ILE A 260 7.75 -6.89 22.74
N THR A 261 7.08 -7.97 22.34
CA THR A 261 6.28 -8.82 23.22
C THR A 261 6.69 -10.27 23.00
N ILE A 262 7.30 -10.88 24.02
CA ILE A 262 7.62 -12.31 24.04
C ILE A 262 6.43 -13.01 24.67
N VAL A 263 5.78 -13.91 23.93
CA VAL A 263 4.60 -14.66 24.37
C VAL A 263 4.97 -16.12 24.54
N MET A 264 4.73 -16.63 25.74
CA MET A 264 4.81 -18.05 26.08
C MET A 264 3.39 -18.55 26.27
N ASP A 265 2.84 -19.19 25.24
CA ASP A 265 1.43 -19.56 25.13
C ASP A 265 1.19 -20.99 25.63
N ASN A 266 0.38 -21.11 26.69
CA ASN A 266 -0.06 -22.35 27.30
C ASN A 266 -1.59 -22.55 27.19
N ARG A 267 -2.30 -21.80 26.34
CA ARG A 267 -3.79 -21.87 26.22
C ARG A 267 -4.34 -23.27 25.97
N ALA A 268 -3.57 -24.13 25.30
CA ALA A 268 -3.98 -25.50 24.99
C ALA A 268 -3.80 -26.49 26.15
N HIS A 269 -3.06 -26.12 27.21
CA HIS A 269 -2.73 -26.97 28.37
C HIS A 269 -2.27 -28.39 28.00
N SER A 270 -1.55 -28.54 26.88
CA SER A 270 -1.17 -29.84 26.30
C SER A 270 0.19 -30.36 26.75
N GLY A 271 0.82 -29.73 27.74
CA GLY A 271 2.22 -30.01 28.13
C GLY A 271 3.26 -29.47 27.15
N LYS A 272 2.84 -28.66 26.17
CA LYS A 272 3.72 -27.95 25.22
C LYS A 272 3.40 -26.46 25.26
N VAL A 273 4.36 -25.66 25.70
CA VAL A 273 4.23 -24.18 25.69
C VAL A 273 4.95 -23.63 24.48
N LYS A 274 4.23 -22.89 23.63
CA LYS A 274 4.81 -22.26 22.43
C LYS A 274 5.42 -20.93 22.78
N ILE A 275 6.62 -20.64 22.31
CA ILE A 275 7.31 -19.36 22.54
C ILE A 275 7.35 -18.59 21.22
N SER A 276 6.94 -17.33 21.24
CA SER A 276 6.98 -16.46 20.07
C SER A 276 7.39 -15.05 20.47
N LEU A 277 8.04 -14.33 19.55
CA LEU A 277 8.37 -12.91 19.70
C LEU A 277 7.63 -12.12 18.63
N GLN A 278 6.81 -11.19 19.10
CA GLN A 278 6.07 -10.24 18.29
C GLN A 278 6.76 -8.88 18.40
N ASN A 279 6.83 -8.15 17.29
CA ASN A 279 7.45 -6.83 17.22
C ASN A 279 6.57 -5.88 16.42
N GLU A 280 6.12 -4.82 17.07
CA GLU A 280 5.41 -3.71 16.43
C GLU A 280 6.34 -2.49 16.38
N ALA A 281 6.62 -2.00 15.17
CA ALA A 281 7.47 -0.85 14.96
C ALA A 281 6.61 0.41 14.74
N SER A 282 6.90 1.45 15.50
CA SER A 282 6.35 2.79 15.29
C SER A 282 7.46 3.73 14.83
N ILE A 283 7.19 4.50 13.79
CA ILE A 283 8.16 5.39 13.13
C ILE A 283 7.79 6.82 13.50
N LYS A 284 8.79 7.59 13.93
CA LYS A 284 8.66 9.01 14.24
C LYS A 284 9.88 9.76 13.73
N GLU A 285 9.67 11.01 13.33
CA GLU A 285 10.79 11.92 13.03
C GLU A 285 11.64 12.12 14.29
N CYS A 286 12.96 12.04 14.12
CA CYS A 286 13.89 12.35 15.19
C CYS A 286 13.85 13.84 15.52
N LYS A 287 14.02 14.19 16.79
CA LYS A 287 14.12 15.58 17.22
C LYS A 287 15.49 16.15 16.82
N ASP A 288 15.50 17.28 16.13
CA ASP A 288 16.69 18.06 15.74
C ASP A 288 17.78 17.22 15.01
N PRO A 289 17.48 16.61 13.84
CA PRO A 289 18.47 15.84 13.11
C PRO A 289 19.51 16.78 12.49
N ASN A 290 20.79 16.56 12.81
CA ASN A 290 21.91 17.30 12.20
C ASN A 290 22.75 16.37 11.34
N VAL A 291 22.69 16.55 10.02
CA VAL A 291 23.51 15.83 9.05
C VAL A 291 24.30 16.85 8.23
N SER A 292 25.62 16.84 8.38
CA SER A 292 26.51 17.76 7.67
C SER A 292 26.47 17.53 6.16
N GLY A 293 26.22 18.59 5.37
CA GLY A 293 26.25 18.52 3.90
C GLY A 293 24.92 18.09 3.26
N HIS A 294 23.83 18.01 4.02
CA HIS A 294 22.53 17.68 3.47
C HIS A 294 21.83 18.93 2.92
N ALA A 295 21.54 18.94 1.61
CA ALA A 295 20.53 19.83 1.05
C ALA A 295 19.16 19.16 1.27
N GLU A 296 18.17 19.89 1.77
CA GLU A 296 16.80 19.37 1.87
C GLU A 296 16.30 18.99 0.48
N SER A 297 16.02 17.70 0.29
CA SER A 297 15.61 17.17 -1.01
C SER A 297 14.10 17.23 -1.14
N TYR A 298 13.57 18.41 -1.50
CA TYR A 298 12.17 18.61 -1.92
C TYR A 298 11.82 17.90 -3.25
N ALA A 299 12.77 17.15 -3.83
CA ALA A 299 12.62 16.52 -5.13
C ALA A 299 11.49 15.47 -5.16
N ARG A 300 11.28 14.72 -4.07
CA ARG A 300 10.18 13.73 -4.00
C ARG A 300 8.82 14.39 -3.92
N GLU A 301 8.65 15.36 -3.04
CA GLU A 301 7.40 16.12 -2.92
C GLU A 301 7.05 16.81 -4.25
N PHE A 302 8.03 17.45 -4.89
CA PHE A 302 7.84 18.06 -6.20
C PHE A 302 7.42 17.03 -7.26
N PHE A 303 8.03 15.84 -7.24
CA PHE A 303 7.68 14.77 -8.17
C PHE A 303 6.25 14.26 -7.94
N ASP A 304 5.80 14.14 -6.70
CA ASP A 304 4.43 13.75 -6.37
C ASP A 304 3.41 14.79 -6.86
N VAL A 305 3.70 16.09 -6.69
CA VAL A 305 2.88 17.19 -7.23
C VAL A 305 2.85 17.14 -8.77
N LEU A 306 3.99 16.87 -9.41
CA LEU A 306 4.05 16.70 -10.87
C LEU A 306 3.18 15.52 -11.33
N VAL A 307 3.21 14.38 -10.64
CA VAL A 307 2.36 13.23 -11.00
C VAL A 307 0.89 13.59 -10.83
N ALA A 308 0.52 14.24 -9.73
CA ALA A 308 -0.86 14.66 -9.46
C ALA A 308 -1.41 15.59 -10.56
N THR A 309 -0.62 16.58 -10.98
CA THR A 309 -1.02 17.52 -12.05
C THR A 309 -1.20 16.82 -13.39
N VAL A 310 -0.30 15.92 -13.79
CA VAL A 310 -0.42 15.14 -15.05
C VAL A 310 -1.66 14.22 -15.00
N CYS A 311 -1.91 13.58 -13.86
CA CYS A 311 -3.10 12.75 -13.65
C CYS A 311 -4.40 13.58 -13.74
N LEU A 312 -4.45 14.77 -13.15
CA LEU A 312 -5.60 15.67 -13.21
C LEU A 312 -5.88 16.14 -14.65
N LEU A 313 -4.84 16.56 -15.39
CA LEU A 313 -4.97 16.95 -16.81
C LEU A 313 -5.47 15.78 -17.66
N SER A 314 -4.97 14.57 -17.40
CA SER A 314 -5.44 13.35 -18.07
C SER A 314 -6.92 13.10 -17.79
N LEU A 315 -7.35 13.25 -16.54
CA LEU A 315 -8.74 13.07 -16.11
C LEU A 315 -9.66 14.10 -16.75
N LEU A 316 -9.28 15.39 -16.80
CA LEU A 316 -10.05 16.44 -17.45
C LEU A 316 -10.20 16.20 -18.96
N LEU A 317 -9.12 15.83 -19.65
CA LEU A 317 -9.16 15.53 -21.09
C LEU A 317 -9.98 14.27 -21.41
N CYS A 318 -9.87 13.25 -20.56
CA CYS A 318 -10.69 12.04 -20.67
C CYS A 318 -12.17 12.35 -20.39
N GLY A 319 -12.48 13.11 -19.34
CA GLY A 319 -13.82 13.55 -18.99
C GLY A 319 -14.49 14.34 -20.11
N ARG A 320 -13.80 15.34 -20.70
CA ARG A 320 -14.32 16.08 -21.87
C ARG A 320 -14.61 15.17 -23.07
N SER A 321 -13.82 14.12 -23.26
CA SER A 321 -14.03 13.14 -24.32
C SER A 321 -15.26 12.28 -24.07
N ILE A 322 -15.49 11.88 -22.82
CA ILE A 322 -16.67 11.09 -22.40
C ILE A 322 -17.93 11.94 -22.56
N VAL A 323 -17.95 13.18 -22.07
CA VAL A 323 -19.10 14.10 -22.20
C VAL A 323 -19.48 14.32 -23.65
N ARG A 324 -18.49 14.52 -24.55
CA ARG A 324 -18.75 14.62 -25.99
C ARG A 324 -19.31 13.33 -26.58
N GLY A 325 -18.86 12.17 -26.10
CA GLY A 325 -19.41 10.87 -26.49
C GLY A 325 -20.87 10.72 -26.07
N VAL A 326 -21.20 11.07 -24.82
CA VAL A 326 -22.57 11.04 -24.29
C VAL A 326 -23.49 12.00 -25.06
N LEU A 327 -23.02 13.22 -25.35
CA LEU A 327 -23.78 14.19 -26.14
C LEU A 327 -24.09 13.66 -27.56
N LEU A 328 -23.08 13.07 -28.22
CA LEU A 328 -23.27 12.47 -29.55
C LEU A 328 -24.22 11.27 -29.50
N GLN A 329 -24.19 10.47 -28.44
CA GLN A 329 -25.11 9.36 -28.23
C GLN A 329 -26.56 9.87 -28.03
N HIS A 330 -26.75 10.96 -27.30
CA HIS A 330 -28.07 11.55 -27.05
C HIS A 330 -28.66 12.18 -28.32
N VAL A 331 -27.86 12.94 -29.08
CA VAL A 331 -28.29 13.51 -30.37
C VAL A 331 -28.65 12.42 -31.38
N ARG A 332 -27.88 11.33 -31.42
CA ARG A 332 -28.19 10.18 -32.28
C ARG A 332 -29.52 9.52 -31.91
N LEU A 333 -29.83 9.41 -30.62
CA LEU A 333 -31.11 8.87 -30.14
C LEU A 333 -32.28 9.79 -30.54
N LEU A 334 -32.12 11.11 -30.39
CA LEU A 334 -33.13 12.10 -30.74
C LEU A 334 -33.45 12.16 -32.24
N CYS A 335 -32.44 12.00 -33.12
CA CYS A 335 -32.66 11.91 -34.58
C CYS A 335 -33.33 10.60 -35.03
N PHE A 336 -33.39 9.56 -34.17
CA PHE A 336 -33.99 8.27 -34.50
C PHE A 336 -35.42 8.09 -33.94
N THR A 337 -35.91 9.05 -33.14
CA THR A 337 -37.30 9.17 -32.67
C THR A 337 -38.03 10.23 -33.46
#